data_AF-A0A351T2F0-F1
#
_entry.id   AF-A0A351T2F0-F1
#
_cell.length_a   1.000
_cell.length_b   1.000
_cell.length_c   1.000
_cell.angle_alpha   90.00
_cell.angle_beta   90.00
_cell.angle_gamma   90.00
#
_symmetry.space_group_name_H-M   'P 1'
#
loop_
_entity.id
_entity.type
_entity.pdbx_description
1 polymer ?
#
loop_
_entity_poly.entity_id
_entity_poly.type
_entity_poly.pdbx_seq_one_letter_code
_entity_poly.pdbx_strand_id
1 'polypeptide(L)'
;CLTLWLSNVMEAESGSGLAARFEALLADLAALSGRAILVSNEVGLGIVPDNALARAFRDQAGRLNQQVAAQADQVFFVAAGLPLKMK
;
A
#
# COMPACT_ATOMS: atom_id res chain seq x y z
N CYS A 1 -0.67 -7.73 -5.18
CA CYS A 1 -0.03 -6.40 -5.21
C CYS A 1 -0.91 -5.43 -4.44
N LEU A 2 -0.34 -4.68 -3.49
CA LEU A 2 -1.08 -3.79 -2.59
C LEU A 2 -1.80 -2.65 -3.33
N THR A 3 -1.23 -2.11 -4.41
CA THR A 3 -1.87 -1.04 -5.20
C THR A 3 -3.10 -1.53 -5.96
N LEU A 4 -3.11 -2.78 -6.45
CA LEU A 4 -4.28 -3.39 -7.09
C LEU A 4 -5.37 -3.72 -6.06
N TRP A 5 -4.97 -4.21 -4.88
CA TRP A 5 -5.91 -4.40 -3.78
C TRP A 5 -6.56 -3.07 -3.40
N LEU A 6 -5.77 -2.01 -3.28
CA LEU A 6 -6.26 -0.67 -2.95
C LEU A 6 -7.25 -0.14 -4.01
N SER A 7 -6.96 -0.29 -5.30
CA SER A 7 -7.88 0.17 -6.35
C SER A 7 -9.24 -0.51 -6.25
N ASN A 8 -9.26 -1.83 -6.01
CA ASN A 8 -10.50 -2.59 -5.87
C ASN A 8 -11.26 -2.19 -4.60
N VAL A 9 -10.56 -1.92 -3.50
CA VAL A 9 -11.19 -1.43 -2.27
C VAL A 9 -11.78 -0.04 -2.47
N MET A 10 -11.07 0.87 -3.13
CA MET A 10 -11.56 2.22 -3.41
C MET A 10 -12.76 2.23 -4.37
N GLU A 11 -12.87 1.25 -5.27
CA GLU A 11 -14.03 1.07 -6.14
C GLU A 11 -15.23 0.50 -5.37
N ALA A 12 -14.99 -0.50 -4.51
CA ALA A 12 -16.04 -1.16 -3.75
C ALA A 12 -16.58 -0.32 -2.57
N GLU A 13 -15.74 0.54 -1.98
CA GLU A 13 -16.06 1.29 -0.76
C GLU A 13 -16.16 2.78 -1.05
N SER A 14 -17.32 3.38 -0.76
CA SER A 14 -17.49 4.85 -0.76
C SER A 14 -17.35 5.42 0.65
N GLY A 15 -16.45 6.37 0.86
CA GLY A 15 -16.32 7.11 2.14
C GLY A 15 -15.43 6.43 3.18
N SER A 16 -15.98 6.14 4.37
CA SER A 16 -15.22 5.71 5.56
C SER A 16 -14.80 4.23 5.59
N GLY A 17 -15.28 3.41 4.64
CA GLY A 17 -14.98 1.97 4.59
C GLY A 17 -13.50 1.64 4.36
N LEU A 18 -12.76 2.55 3.70
CA LEU A 18 -11.35 2.35 3.37
C LEU A 18 -10.47 2.13 4.61
N ALA A 19 -10.68 2.91 5.67
CA ALA A 19 -9.91 2.79 6.91
C ALA A 19 -10.12 1.41 7.56
N ALA A 20 -11.37 0.94 7.63
CA ALA A 20 -11.68 -0.38 8.18
C ALA A 20 -11.01 -1.51 7.37
N ARG A 21 -10.91 -1.36 6.04
CA ARG A 21 -10.20 -2.33 5.19
C ARG A 21 -8.69 -2.33 5.42
N PHE A 22 -8.10 -1.17 5.71
CA PHE A 22 -6.68 -1.08 6.08
C PHE A 22 -6.43 -1.78 7.42
N GLU A 23 -7.22 -1.47 8.43
CA GLU A 23 -7.11 -2.11 9.74
C GLU A 23 -7.29 -3.63 9.67
N ALA A 24 -8.27 -4.10 8.89
CA ALA A 24 -8.49 -5.53 8.68
C ALA A 24 -7.28 -6.21 8.01
N LEU A 25 -6.73 -5.61 6.95
CA LEU A 25 -5.53 -6.13 6.28
C LEU A 25 -4.35 -6.21 7.27
N LEU A 26 -4.11 -5.14 8.04
CA LEU A 26 -3.02 -5.09 9.01
C LEU A 26 -3.20 -6.14 10.13
N ALA A 27 -4.41 -6.33 10.62
CA ALA A 27 -4.72 -7.36 11.61
C ALA A 27 -4.48 -8.77 11.05
N ASP A 28 -4.91 -9.05 9.81
CA ASP A 28 -4.67 -10.32 9.14
C ASP A 28 -3.17 -10.59 8.98
N LEU A 29 -2.40 -9.58 8.55
CA LEU A 29 -0.94 -9.70 8.41
C LEU A 29 -0.24 -9.99 9.73
N ALA A 30 -0.68 -9.37 10.83
CA ALA A 30 -0.14 -9.62 12.16
C ALA A 30 -0.48 -11.03 12.69
N ALA A 31 -1.59 -11.62 12.24
CA ALA A 31 -2.03 -12.96 12.64
C ALA A 31 -1.46 -14.09 11.77
N LEU A 32 -0.82 -13.78 10.63
CA LEU A 32 -0.26 -14.80 9.74
C LEU A 32 0.86 -15.58 10.42
N SER A 33 0.74 -16.91 10.39
CA SER A 33 1.84 -17.81 10.73
C SER A 33 2.64 -18.12 9.46
N GLY A 34 3.86 -17.60 9.38
CA GLY A 34 4.78 -17.87 8.27
C GLY A 34 5.35 -16.61 7.63
N ARG A 35 6.04 -16.79 6.49
CA ARG A 35 6.66 -15.69 5.75
C ARG A 35 5.69 -15.09 4.75
N ALA A 36 5.26 -13.86 4.99
CA ALA A 36 4.51 -13.06 4.02
C ALA A 36 5.47 -12.17 3.22
N ILE A 37 5.30 -12.15 1.89
CA ILE A 37 5.98 -11.19 1.01
C ILE A 37 4.91 -10.36 0.33
N LEU A 38 4.89 -9.07 0.63
CA LEU A 38 3.98 -8.11 0.01
C LEU A 38 4.73 -7.29 -1.03
N VAL A 39 4.09 -7.12 -2.19
CA VAL A 39 4.60 -6.26 -3.27
C VAL A 39 3.63 -5.10 -3.45
N SER A 40 4.18 -3.88 -3.48
CA SER A 40 3.47 -2.65 -3.80
C SER A 40 4.25 -1.86 -4.85
N ASN A 41 3.60 -0.86 -5.44
CA ASN A 41 4.24 0.09 -6.33
C ASN A 41 4.39 1.45 -5.62
N GLU A 42 5.52 2.11 -5.85
CA GLU A 42 5.70 3.52 -5.48
C GLU A 42 5.11 4.40 -6.59
N VAL A 43 4.12 5.22 -6.23
CA VAL A 43 3.36 6.07 -7.17
C VAL A 43 3.46 7.56 -6.83
N GLY A 44 4.19 7.90 -5.76
CA GLY A 44 4.35 9.22 -5.19
C GLY A 44 5.47 10.06 -5.83
N LEU A 45 6.41 9.42 -6.54
CA LEU A 45 7.61 10.05 -7.12
C LEU A 45 7.38 10.78 -8.46
N GLY A 46 6.12 10.91 -8.89
CA GLY A 46 5.73 11.66 -10.08
C GLY A 46 5.10 13.02 -9.77
N ILE A 47 4.57 13.66 -10.83
CA ILE A 47 3.77 14.88 -10.71
C ILE A 47 2.40 14.57 -10.09
N VAL A 48 1.79 15.58 -9.46
CA VAL A 48 0.41 15.50 -8.95
C VAL A 48 -0.57 15.33 -10.13
N PRO A 49 -1.41 14.28 -10.13
CA PRO A 49 -2.40 14.10 -11.20
C PRO A 49 -3.50 15.18 -11.20
N ASP A 50 -4.03 15.52 -12.37
CA ASP A 50 -5.17 16.44 -12.51
C ASP A 50 -6.50 15.81 -12.11
N ASN A 51 -6.61 14.48 -12.20
CA ASN A 51 -7.79 13.73 -11.80
C ASN A 51 -7.87 13.58 -10.27
N ALA A 52 -8.99 13.98 -9.67
CA ALA A 52 -9.25 13.87 -8.23
C ALA A 52 -9.14 12.42 -7.72
N LEU A 53 -9.66 11.44 -8.47
CA LEU A 53 -9.57 10.02 -8.11
C LEU A 53 -8.11 9.55 -8.10
N ALA A 54 -7.33 9.97 -9.10
CA ALA A 54 -5.91 9.61 -9.18
C ALA A 54 -5.08 10.23 -8.04
N ARG A 55 -5.38 11.48 -7.64
CA ARG A 55 -4.76 12.09 -6.44
C ARG A 55 -5.11 11.30 -5.18
N ALA A 56 -6.40 11.00 -4.98
CA ALA A 56 -6.84 10.23 -3.83
C ALA A 56 -6.17 8.85 -3.78
N PHE A 57 -6.08 8.16 -4.92
CA PHE A 57 -5.40 6.87 -5.02
C PHE A 57 -3.91 6.98 -4.65
N ARG A 58 -3.20 7.97 -5.20
CA ARG A 58 -1.80 8.24 -4.87
C ARG A 58 -1.58 8.45 -3.38
N ASP A 59 -2.42 9.27 -2.74
CA ASP A 59 -2.32 9.56 -1.31
C ASP A 59 -2.60 8.31 -0.45
N GLN A 60 -3.63 7.54 -0.79
CA GLN A 60 -3.97 6.33 -0.06
C GLN A 60 -2.96 5.20 -0.27
N ALA A 61 -2.37 5.09 -1.46
CA ALA A 61 -1.27 4.15 -1.72
C ALA A 61 -0.05 4.46 -0.84
N GLY A 62 0.30 5.74 -0.72
CA GLY A 62 1.37 6.18 0.18
C GLY A 62 1.09 5.87 1.64
N ARG A 63 -0.15 6.06 2.11
CA ARG A 63 -0.56 5.71 3.49
C ARG A 63 -0.52 4.20 3.74
N LEU A 64 -1.04 3.41 2.81
CA LEU A 64 -1.01 1.95 2.90
C LEU A 64 0.43 1.43 2.96
N ASN A 65 1.30 1.93 2.08
CA ASN A 65 2.72 1.56 2.07
C ASN A 65 3.40 1.89 3.41
N GLN A 66 3.14 3.07 3.99
CA GLN A 66 3.68 3.44 5.31
C GLN A 66 3.20 2.51 6.42
N GLN A 67 1.91 2.19 6.48
CA GLN A 67 1.34 1.35 7.53
C GLN A 67 1.84 -0.10 7.44
N VAL A 68 1.91 -0.67 6.23
CA VAL A 68 2.47 -2.01 6.02
C VAL A 68 3.96 -2.04 6.34
N ALA A 69 4.73 -1.03 5.90
CA ALA A 69 6.16 -0.92 6.21
C ALA A 69 6.46 -0.80 7.72
N ALA A 70 5.56 -0.16 8.48
CA ALA A 70 5.69 -0.08 9.93
C ALA A 70 5.64 -1.46 10.61
N GLN A 71 4.77 -2.36 10.14
CA GLN A 71 4.65 -3.73 10.66
C GLN A 71 5.65 -4.72 10.04
N ALA A 72 6.11 -4.47 8.81
CA ALA A 72 7.00 -5.38 8.10
C ALA A 72 8.38 -5.50 8.77
N ASP A 73 8.93 -6.71 8.85
CA ASP A 73 10.29 -6.91 9.38
C ASP A 73 11.37 -6.32 8.47
N GLN A 74 11.14 -6.35 7.16
CA GLN A 74 12.06 -5.85 6.14
C GLN A 74 11.31 -5.08 5.06
N VAL A 75 11.92 -4.01 4.56
CA VAL A 75 11.34 -3.19 3.48
C VAL A 75 12.41 -2.93 2.43
N PHE A 76 12.07 -3.19 1.17
CA PHE A 76 12.96 -2.99 0.03
C PHE A 76 12.30 -2.08 -1.01
N PHE A 77 13.06 -1.12 -1.50
CA PHE A 77 12.73 -0.38 -2.72
C PHE A 77 13.53 -0.98 -3.88
N VAL A 78 12.88 -1.37 -4.96
CA VAL A 78 13.54 -2.01 -6.10
C VAL A 78 13.48 -1.09 -7.31
N ALA A 79 14.65 -0.71 -7.84
CA ALA A 79 14.77 0.11 -9.04
C ALA A 79 15.72 -0.56 -10.03
N ALA A 80 15.29 -0.69 -11.30
CA ALA A 80 16.04 -1.40 -12.35
C ALA A 80 16.49 -2.82 -11.94
N GLY A 81 15.68 -3.52 -11.15
CA GLY A 81 15.99 -4.87 -10.62
C GLY A 81 16.97 -4.88 -9.44
N LEU A 82 17.44 -3.72 -8.97
CA LEU A 82 18.38 -3.60 -7.87
C LEU A 82 17.64 -3.27 -6.57
N PRO A 83 17.80 -4.07 -5.50
CA PRO A 83 17.15 -3.82 -4.22
C PRO A 83 17.94 -2.83 -3.35
N LEU A 84 17.25 -1.83 -2.82
CA LEU A 84 17.69 -0.96 -1.75
C LEU A 84 16.93 -1.34 -0.47
N LYS A 85 17.65 -1.82 0.56
CA LYS A 85 17.05 -2.13 1.86
C LYS A 85 16.80 -0.85 2.65
N MET A 86 15.54 -0.58 3.00
CA MET A 86 15.09 0.59 3.76
C MET A 86 14.90 0.29 5.25
N LYS A 87 14.49 -0.94 5.59
CA LYS A 87 14.32 -1.49 6.94
C LYS A 87 14.80 -2.94 6.93
#